data_AF-A0A7K4BKZ6-F1
#
_entry.id   AF-A0A7K4BKZ6-F1
#
_cell.length_a   1.000
_cell.length_b   1.000
_cell.length_c   1.000
_cell.angle_alpha   90.00
_cell.angle_beta   90.00
_cell.angle_gamma   90.00
#
_symmetry.space_group_name_H-M   'P 1'
#
loop_
_entity.id
_entity.type
_entity.pdbx_description
1 polymer ?
#
loop_
_entity_poly.entity_id
_entity_poly.type
_entity_poly.pdbx_seq_one_letter_code
_entity_poly.pdbx_strand_id
1 'polypeptide(L)'
;PIGWLLAESNAQGEVRGNVDKPDVYLKYNDSNKLAVGLAIGNGHLTIIRNPHLKNAYSSTVELITSEIAEDLTYYFSSSEQVPSSVGLGVLVNEDTSIKHAGGFIIQLLPQATEETIIQIEGALQKLTSVTNFFDNNKSTNELLTLLANGTENILEKHELKYHCECTKKYFSNLLQKLDITALETIIKEDKKAEIICQYCKKVYNFTEKELTEIVTKKQP
;
A
#
# COMPACT_ATOMS: atom_id res chain seq x y z
N PRO A 1 10.35 3.39 13.72
CA PRO A 1 10.03 4.83 13.68
C PRO A 1 9.84 5.42 12.25
N ILE A 2 8.99 4.83 11.41
CA ILE A 2 8.71 5.27 10.03
C ILE A 2 7.54 6.27 9.95
N GLY A 3 6.84 6.49 11.06
CA GLY A 3 5.62 7.30 11.15
C GLY A 3 4.43 6.53 10.57
N TRP A 4 3.61 7.19 9.76
CA TRP A 4 2.52 6.54 9.06
C TRP A 4 3.00 5.89 7.76
N LEU A 5 2.27 4.86 7.32
CA LEU A 5 2.42 4.21 6.03
C LEU A 5 1.03 4.16 5.37
N LEU A 6 0.97 4.58 4.11
CA LEU A 6 -0.23 4.54 3.29
C LEU A 6 0.05 3.77 2.01
N ALA A 7 -0.85 2.85 1.67
CA ALA A 7 -0.87 2.16 0.40
C ALA A 7 -2.30 2.12 -0.11
N GLU A 8 -2.49 2.52 -1.37
CA GLU A 8 -3.76 2.51 -2.06
C GLU A 8 -3.63 1.68 -3.34
N SER A 9 -4.68 0.93 -3.65
CA SER A 9 -4.80 0.18 -4.89
C SER A 9 -6.23 0.26 -5.44
N ASN A 10 -6.38 0.12 -6.75
CA ASN A 10 -7.67 -0.04 -7.41
C ASN A 10 -7.78 -1.41 -8.11
N ALA A 11 -8.95 -1.70 -8.67
CA ALA A 11 -9.24 -2.97 -9.34
C ALA A 11 -8.51 -3.14 -10.69
N GLN A 12 -7.79 -2.12 -11.16
CA GLN A 12 -7.07 -2.11 -12.44
C GLN A 12 -5.57 -2.37 -12.28
N GLY A 13 -5.11 -2.75 -11.09
CA GLY A 13 -3.69 -2.97 -10.81
C GLY A 13 -2.88 -1.70 -10.59
N GLU A 14 -3.54 -0.55 -10.43
CA GLU A 14 -2.86 0.71 -10.16
C GLU A 14 -2.64 0.88 -8.67
N VAL A 15 -1.41 1.20 -8.29
CA VAL A 15 -1.00 1.33 -6.90
C VAL A 15 -0.26 2.64 -6.64
N ARG A 16 -0.39 3.16 -5.43
CA ARG A 16 0.46 4.22 -4.90
C ARG A 16 0.65 4.05 -3.41
N GLY A 17 1.77 4.52 -2.90
CA GLY A 17 2.01 4.53 -1.47
C GLY A 17 2.93 5.66 -1.07
N ASN A 18 2.93 5.97 0.22
CA ASN A 18 3.89 6.88 0.81
C ASN A 18 4.09 6.55 2.29
N VAL A 19 5.20 7.03 2.83
CA VAL A 19 5.53 6.99 4.26
C VAL A 19 5.82 8.40 4.77
N ASP A 20 5.77 8.58 6.08
CA ASP A 20 6.12 9.85 6.73
C ASP A 20 7.62 10.12 6.64
N LYS A 21 8.44 9.14 7.06
CA LYS A 21 9.90 9.27 7.16
C LYS A 21 10.59 8.28 6.21
N PRO A 22 10.89 8.68 4.96
CA PRO A 22 11.45 7.78 3.95
C PRO A 22 12.91 7.38 4.22
N ASP A 23 13.66 8.18 4.98
CA ASP A 23 15.10 7.95 5.23
C ASP A 23 15.37 6.92 6.35
N VAL A 24 14.34 6.21 6.82
CA VAL A 24 14.48 5.19 7.88
C VAL A 24 15.09 3.92 7.29
N TYR A 25 16.26 3.55 7.82
CA TYR A 25 16.97 2.33 7.45
C TYR A 25 17.39 1.55 8.69
N LEU A 26 16.75 0.41 8.94
CA LEU A 26 17.01 -0.45 10.10
C LEU A 26 17.23 -1.88 9.64
N LYS A 27 18.15 -2.59 10.31
CA LYS A 27 18.43 -4.02 10.09
C LYS A 27 18.36 -4.79 11.39
N TYR A 28 17.98 -6.06 11.30
CA TYR A 28 18.15 -6.99 12.41
C TYR A 28 19.62 -7.42 12.50
N ASN A 29 20.20 -7.34 13.71
CA ASN A 29 21.61 -7.64 13.96
C ASN A 29 22.00 -9.06 13.53
N ASP A 30 21.08 -10.02 13.64
CA ASP A 30 21.39 -11.44 13.52
C ASP A 30 21.15 -12.01 12.11
N SER A 31 20.42 -11.28 11.25
CA SER A 31 19.99 -11.81 9.95
C SER A 31 20.28 -10.91 8.75
N ASN A 32 20.84 -9.71 8.97
CA ASN A 32 21.03 -8.66 7.95
C ASN A 32 19.75 -8.27 7.18
N LYS A 33 18.59 -8.80 7.56
CA LYS A 33 17.28 -8.44 7.00
C LYS A 33 16.89 -7.04 7.46
N LEU A 34 16.13 -6.34 6.61
CA LEU A 34 15.52 -5.07 6.98
C LEU A 34 14.57 -5.29 8.16
N ALA A 35 14.66 -4.45 9.18
CA ALA A 35 13.87 -4.55 10.40
C ALA A 35 12.55 -3.77 10.25
N VAL A 36 11.64 -4.31 9.44
CA VAL A 36 10.34 -3.67 9.13
C VAL A 36 9.50 -3.53 10.40
N GLY A 37 9.43 -4.58 11.23
CA GLY A 37 8.73 -4.54 12.52
C GLY A 37 9.21 -3.41 13.44
N LEU A 38 10.53 -3.20 13.54
CA LEU A 38 11.10 -2.08 14.30
C LEU A 38 10.86 -0.71 13.63
N ALA A 39 10.87 -0.69 12.30
CA ALA A 39 10.57 0.51 11.53
C ALA A 39 9.12 0.95 11.69
N ILE A 40 8.16 0.03 11.72
CA ILE A 40 6.75 0.37 11.94
C ILE A 40 6.48 0.60 13.43
N GLY A 41 6.89 -0.33 14.29
CA GLY A 41 6.62 -0.32 15.72
C GLY A 41 5.17 -0.68 16.03
N ASN A 42 4.71 -0.36 17.24
CA ASN A 42 3.34 -0.65 17.66
C ASN A 42 2.36 0.32 17.01
N GLY A 43 1.17 -0.18 16.66
CA GLY A 43 0.13 0.65 16.05
C GLY A 43 -1.04 -0.19 15.56
N HIS A 44 -1.73 0.33 14.55
CA HIS A 44 -2.90 -0.32 13.98
C HIS A 44 -2.79 -0.41 12.45
N LEU A 45 -3.31 -1.50 11.89
CA LEU A 45 -3.57 -1.65 10.47
C LEU A 45 -5.04 -1.28 10.23
N THR A 46 -5.27 -0.26 9.40
CA THR A 46 -6.62 0.12 8.95
C THR A 46 -6.76 -0.15 7.47
N ILE A 47 -7.77 -0.93 7.08
CA ILE A 47 -8.13 -1.16 5.68
C ILE A 47 -9.44 -0.46 5.40
N ILE A 48 -9.41 0.47 4.45
CA ILE A 48 -10.58 1.19 3.96
C ILE A 48 -10.90 0.67 2.56
N ARG A 49 -12.12 0.18 2.37
CA ARG A 49 -12.61 -0.25 1.08
C ARG A 49 -13.75 0.65 0.64
N ASN A 50 -13.57 1.26 -0.53
CA ASN A 50 -14.56 2.13 -1.14
C ASN A 50 -15.19 1.45 -2.36
N PRO A 51 -16.22 0.60 -2.18
CA PRO A 51 -16.97 0.09 -3.31
C PRO A 51 -17.76 1.26 -3.90
N HIS A 52 -17.51 1.64 -5.15
CA HIS A 52 -18.20 2.76 -5.83
C HIS A 52 -19.74 2.78 -5.72
N LEU A 53 -20.35 1.64 -5.34
CA LEU A 53 -21.80 1.42 -5.23
C LEU A 53 -22.36 1.54 -3.80
N LYS A 54 -21.52 1.68 -2.75
CA LYS A 54 -21.95 1.81 -1.34
C LYS A 54 -21.04 2.79 -0.58
N ASN A 55 -21.39 3.07 0.67
CA ASN A 55 -20.50 3.81 1.57
C ASN A 55 -19.19 3.04 1.76
N ALA A 56 -18.08 3.77 1.84
CA ALA A 56 -16.82 3.19 2.23
C ALA A 56 -16.94 2.53 3.61
N TYR A 57 -16.32 1.37 3.77
CA TYR A 57 -16.21 0.70 5.06
C TYR A 57 -14.75 0.64 5.47
N SER A 58 -14.53 0.71 6.78
CA SER A 58 -13.22 0.73 7.40
C SER A 58 -13.18 -0.34 8.47
N SER A 59 -12.10 -1.11 8.50
CA SER A 59 -11.82 -2.08 9.55
C SER A 59 -10.40 -1.88 10.06
N THR A 60 -10.22 -2.01 11.36
CA THR A 60 -8.97 -1.70 12.06
C THR A 60 -8.63 -2.83 13.00
N VAL A 61 -7.37 -3.26 12.97
CA VAL A 61 -6.80 -4.25 13.90
C VAL A 61 -5.52 -3.71 14.53
N GLU A 62 -5.18 -4.17 15.72
CA GLU A 62 -3.85 -3.96 16.29
C GLU A 62 -2.79 -4.72 15.48
N LEU A 63 -1.62 -4.11 15.30
CA LEU A 63 -0.47 -4.79 14.72
C LEU A 63 0.03 -5.86 15.72
N ILE A 64 0.26 -7.06 15.21
CA ILE A 64 0.73 -8.19 16.01
C ILE A 64 2.26 -8.26 15.96
N THR A 65 2.83 -8.12 14.77
CA THR A 65 4.29 -8.23 14.57
C THR A 65 4.88 -7.04 13.85
N SER A 66 4.04 -6.25 13.16
CA SER A 66 4.44 -5.10 12.38
C SER A 66 5.33 -5.46 11.17
N GLU A 67 5.30 -6.72 10.73
CA GLU A 67 5.97 -7.22 9.52
C GLU A 67 5.03 -7.20 8.29
N ILE A 68 3.88 -6.53 8.37
CA ILE A 68 2.88 -6.29 7.31
C ILE A 68 2.17 -7.57 6.85
N ALA A 69 2.88 -8.60 6.40
CA ALA A 69 2.29 -9.83 5.86
C ALA A 69 1.53 -10.60 6.95
N GLU A 70 2.12 -10.72 8.13
CA GLU A 70 1.49 -11.38 9.28
C GLU A 70 0.31 -10.54 9.81
N ASP A 71 0.43 -9.22 9.83
CA ASP A 71 -0.66 -8.33 10.25
C ASP A 71 -1.84 -8.35 9.26
N LEU A 72 -1.57 -8.45 7.95
CA LEU A 72 -2.60 -8.67 6.93
C LEU A 72 -3.24 -10.05 7.05
N THR A 73 -2.44 -11.08 7.32
CA THR A 73 -2.94 -12.43 7.59
C THR A 73 -3.89 -12.43 8.79
N TYR A 74 -3.48 -11.78 9.88
CA TYR A 74 -4.31 -11.59 11.05
C TYR A 74 -5.59 -10.82 10.71
N TYR A 75 -5.49 -9.68 10.01
CA TYR A 75 -6.65 -8.90 9.58
C TYR A 75 -7.68 -9.74 8.82
N PHE A 76 -7.26 -10.52 7.83
CA PHE A 76 -8.19 -11.33 7.05
C PHE A 76 -8.87 -12.40 7.92
N SER A 77 -8.11 -13.03 8.82
CA SER A 77 -8.66 -14.05 9.71
C SER A 77 -9.59 -13.46 10.78
N SER A 78 -9.24 -12.32 11.38
CA SER A 78 -9.98 -11.75 12.52
C SER A 78 -11.16 -10.89 12.08
N SER A 79 -10.96 -10.03 11.08
CA SER A 79 -11.92 -9.02 10.68
C SER A 79 -12.81 -9.47 9.54
N GLU A 80 -12.25 -10.19 8.56
CA GLU A 80 -13.02 -10.70 7.42
C GLU A 80 -13.52 -12.14 7.68
N GLN A 81 -13.05 -12.80 8.74
CA GLN A 81 -13.36 -14.19 9.07
C GLN A 81 -13.02 -15.16 7.93
N VAL A 82 -11.95 -14.86 7.19
CA VAL A 82 -11.44 -15.68 6.10
C VAL A 82 -10.07 -16.21 6.49
N PRO A 83 -9.92 -17.52 6.78
CA PRO A 83 -8.61 -18.11 7.00
C PRO A 83 -7.70 -17.84 5.82
N SER A 84 -6.58 -17.16 6.07
CA SER A 84 -5.72 -16.63 5.03
C SER A 84 -4.25 -16.90 5.34
N SER A 85 -3.43 -16.88 4.30
CA SER A 85 -1.97 -16.83 4.40
C SER A 85 -1.46 -15.77 3.42
N VAL A 86 -0.73 -14.79 3.94
CA VAL A 86 -0.13 -13.71 3.16
C VAL A 86 1.38 -13.86 3.23
N GLY A 87 2.03 -13.96 2.06
CA GLY A 87 3.47 -13.91 1.95
C GLY A 87 3.88 -12.70 1.13
N LEU A 88 4.71 -11.83 1.69
CA LEU A 88 5.24 -10.65 1.01
C LEU A 88 6.76 -10.62 1.19
N GLY A 89 7.47 -10.02 0.24
CA GLY A 89 8.89 -9.78 0.40
C GLY A 89 9.42 -8.74 -0.56
N VAL A 90 10.39 -7.97 -0.07
CA VAL A 90 11.16 -7.00 -0.84
C VAL A 90 12.64 -7.27 -0.62
N LEU A 91 13.37 -7.47 -1.71
CA LEU A 91 14.82 -7.59 -1.73
C LEU A 91 15.41 -6.32 -2.34
N VAL A 92 16.32 -5.69 -1.61
CA VAL A 92 16.92 -4.40 -1.95
C VAL A 92 18.41 -4.59 -2.20
N ASN A 93 18.91 -3.99 -3.27
CA ASN A 93 20.33 -3.97 -3.60
C ASN A 93 21.12 -3.03 -2.66
N GLU A 94 22.45 -3.10 -2.72
CA GLU A 94 23.32 -2.21 -1.93
C GLU A 94 23.15 -0.73 -2.28
N ASP A 95 22.81 -0.43 -3.54
CA ASP A 95 22.52 0.92 -4.03
C ASP A 95 21.09 1.41 -3.69
N THR A 96 20.38 0.68 -2.84
CA THR A 96 18.98 0.92 -2.42
C THR A 96 17.92 0.71 -3.50
N SER A 97 18.29 0.29 -4.71
CA SER A 97 17.32 -0.09 -5.74
C SER A 97 16.60 -1.41 -5.37
N ILE A 98 15.36 -1.55 -5.82
CA ILE A 98 14.58 -2.77 -5.61
C ILE A 98 15.07 -3.85 -6.58
N LYS A 99 15.55 -4.97 -6.05
CA LYS A 99 15.92 -6.14 -6.85
C LYS A 99 14.68 -6.98 -7.15
N HIS A 100 13.93 -7.34 -6.12
CA HIS A 100 12.69 -8.09 -6.23
C HIS A 100 11.66 -7.55 -5.23
N ALA A 101 10.41 -7.46 -5.66
CA ALA A 101 9.28 -7.19 -4.78
C ALA A 101 8.09 -8.03 -5.25
N GLY A 102 7.44 -8.73 -4.33
CA GLY A 102 6.30 -9.56 -4.69
C GLY A 102 5.69 -10.23 -3.49
N GLY A 103 4.68 -11.04 -3.76
CA GLY A 103 3.94 -11.76 -2.74
C GLY A 103 2.74 -12.52 -3.27
N PHE A 104 2.01 -13.12 -2.34
CA PHE A 104 0.78 -13.85 -2.60
C PHE A 104 -0.18 -13.68 -1.42
N ILE A 105 -1.46 -13.92 -1.69
CA ILE A 105 -2.50 -14.08 -0.69
C ILE A 105 -3.24 -15.37 -1.05
N ILE A 106 -3.34 -16.29 -0.09
CA ILE A 106 -4.17 -17.49 -0.17
C ILE A 106 -5.31 -17.32 0.82
N GLN A 107 -6.53 -17.62 0.40
CA GLN A 107 -7.72 -17.54 1.23
C GLN A 107 -8.53 -18.84 1.09
N LEU A 108 -8.86 -19.45 2.22
CA LEU A 108 -9.72 -20.63 2.24
C LEU A 108 -11.18 -20.17 2.16
N LEU A 109 -11.82 -20.48 1.04
CA LEU A 109 -13.24 -20.24 0.85
C LEU A 109 -14.09 -21.29 1.59
N PRO A 110 -15.39 -21.02 1.82
CA PRO A 110 -16.29 -22.02 2.37
C PRO A 110 -16.21 -23.33 1.57
N GLN A 111 -16.29 -24.47 2.28
CA GLN A 111 -16.20 -25.82 1.70
C GLN A 111 -14.79 -26.28 1.29
N ALA A 112 -13.73 -25.54 1.61
CA ALA A 112 -12.37 -26.07 1.50
C ALA A 112 -12.24 -27.37 2.32
N THR A 113 -11.74 -28.44 1.69
CA THR A 113 -11.59 -29.75 2.32
C THR A 113 -10.32 -29.80 3.17
N GLU A 114 -10.29 -30.68 4.17
CA GLU A 114 -9.10 -30.90 5.00
C GLU A 114 -7.88 -31.34 4.15
N GLU A 115 -8.11 -32.13 3.10
CA GLU A 115 -7.07 -32.50 2.13
C GLU A 115 -6.47 -31.27 1.43
N THR A 116 -7.32 -30.34 0.98
CA THR A 116 -6.88 -29.08 0.36
C THR A 116 -6.03 -28.24 1.33
N ILE A 117 -6.43 -28.19 2.61
CA ILE A 117 -5.70 -27.44 3.64
C ILE A 117 -4.30 -28.03 3.84
N ILE A 118 -4.18 -29.34 4.01
CA ILE A 118 -2.90 -30.04 4.18
C ILE A 118 -1.98 -29.81 2.97
N GLN A 119 -2.53 -29.82 1.75
CA GLN A 119 -1.76 -29.55 0.53
C GLN A 119 -1.20 -28.13 0.50
N ILE A 120 -2.02 -27.13 0.86
CA ILE A 120 -1.59 -25.72 0.93
C ILE A 120 -0.51 -25.53 2.01
N GLU A 121 -0.71 -26.08 3.20
CA GLU A 121 0.28 -26.01 4.29
C GLU A 121 1.62 -26.64 3.86
N GLY A 122 1.57 -27.81 3.22
CA GLY A 122 2.76 -28.48 2.68
C GLY A 122 3.46 -27.67 1.59
N ALA A 123 2.71 -26.92 0.76
CA ALA A 123 3.29 -26.01 -0.23
C ALA A 123 3.96 -24.79 0.42
N LEU A 124 3.30 -24.19 1.42
CA LEU A 124 3.82 -23.06 2.19
C LEU A 124 5.13 -23.42 2.92
N GLN A 125 5.22 -24.61 3.50
CA GLN A 125 6.45 -25.09 4.16
C GLN A 125 7.64 -25.25 3.19
N LYS A 126 7.40 -25.51 1.91
CA LYS A 126 8.45 -25.61 0.88
C LYS A 126 8.95 -24.24 0.43
N LEU A 127 8.19 -23.17 0.68
CA LEU A 127 8.55 -21.81 0.29
C LEU A 127 9.38 -21.16 1.40
N THR A 128 10.70 -21.04 1.18
CA THR A 128 11.61 -20.42 2.18
C THR A 128 11.35 -18.93 2.37
N SER A 129 11.28 -18.17 1.27
CA SER A 129 10.77 -16.81 1.22
C SER A 129 10.40 -16.44 -0.21
N VAL A 130 9.48 -15.47 -0.34
CA VAL A 130 9.06 -14.95 -1.65
C VAL A 130 10.24 -14.34 -2.42
N THR A 131 11.10 -13.58 -1.73
CA THR A 131 12.25 -12.94 -2.35
C THR A 131 13.29 -13.94 -2.82
N ASN A 132 13.60 -14.97 -2.02
CA ASN A 132 14.50 -16.04 -2.45
C ASN A 132 13.93 -16.80 -3.66
N PHE A 133 12.61 -16.99 -3.72
CA PHE A 133 11.97 -17.67 -4.85
C PHE A 133 12.24 -16.92 -6.15
N PHE A 134 12.03 -15.59 -6.16
CA PHE A 134 12.30 -14.74 -7.31
C PHE A 134 13.80 -14.57 -7.60
N ASP A 135 14.65 -14.51 -6.58
CA ASP A 135 16.11 -14.40 -6.73
C ASP A 135 16.72 -15.64 -7.42
N ASN A 136 16.04 -16.79 -7.33
CA ASN A 136 16.37 -18.02 -8.05
C ASN A 136 15.76 -18.08 -9.47
N ASN A 137 15.39 -16.93 -10.06
CA ASN A 137 14.82 -16.78 -11.40
C ASN A 137 13.51 -17.54 -11.64
N LYS A 138 12.76 -17.85 -10.58
CA LYS A 138 11.44 -18.48 -10.71
C LYS A 138 10.38 -17.42 -10.95
N SER A 139 9.43 -17.72 -11.82
CA SER A 139 8.35 -16.83 -12.24
C SER A 139 7.17 -16.82 -11.27
N THR A 140 6.31 -15.81 -11.37
CA THR A 140 5.04 -15.75 -10.63
C THR A 140 4.13 -16.94 -10.95
N ASN A 141 4.15 -17.44 -12.19
CA ASN A 141 3.38 -18.63 -12.55
C ASN A 141 3.90 -19.86 -11.79
N GLU A 142 5.22 -20.04 -11.68
CA GLU A 142 5.79 -21.14 -10.91
C GLU A 142 5.49 -21.02 -9.41
N LEU A 143 5.43 -19.80 -8.88
CA LEU A 143 5.00 -19.58 -7.49
C LEU A 143 3.54 -20.00 -7.32
N LEU A 144 2.67 -19.61 -8.24
CA LEU A 144 1.26 -20.00 -8.23
C LEU A 144 1.09 -21.52 -8.33
N THR A 145 1.78 -22.17 -9.28
CA THR A 145 1.76 -23.63 -9.46
C THR A 145 2.25 -24.36 -8.22
N LEU A 146 3.31 -23.86 -7.55
CA LEU A 146 3.78 -24.43 -6.29
C LEU A 146 2.70 -24.34 -5.20
N LEU A 147 2.11 -23.16 -5.00
CA LEU A 147 1.13 -22.91 -3.94
C LEU A 147 -0.21 -23.64 -4.19
N ALA A 148 -0.62 -23.76 -5.45
CA ALA A 148 -1.84 -24.46 -5.85
C ALA A 148 -1.61 -25.95 -6.16
N ASN A 149 -0.37 -26.45 -6.00
CA ASN A 149 0.00 -27.83 -6.31
C ASN A 149 -0.43 -28.29 -7.72
N GLY A 150 -0.34 -27.40 -8.72
CA GLY A 150 -0.71 -27.65 -10.12
C GLY A 150 -2.21 -27.67 -10.41
N THR A 151 -3.05 -27.26 -9.45
CA THR A 151 -4.51 -27.21 -9.60
C THR A 151 -5.04 -25.81 -9.91
N GLU A 152 -4.16 -24.84 -10.15
CA GLU A 152 -4.54 -23.47 -10.39
C GLU A 152 -5.42 -23.29 -11.63
N ASN A 153 -6.43 -22.44 -11.50
CA ASN A 153 -7.18 -21.91 -12.63
C ASN A 153 -6.99 -20.40 -12.69
N ILE A 154 -6.31 -19.92 -13.73
CA ILE A 154 -6.03 -18.48 -13.88
C ILE A 154 -7.28 -17.80 -14.44
N LEU A 155 -7.96 -17.05 -13.58
CA LEU A 155 -9.17 -16.31 -13.96
C LEU A 155 -8.86 -14.99 -14.67
N GLU A 156 -7.84 -14.27 -14.20
CA GLU A 156 -7.50 -12.94 -14.70
C GLU A 156 -6.02 -12.63 -14.49
N LYS A 157 -5.48 -11.70 -15.30
CA LYS A 157 -4.14 -11.13 -15.14
C LYS A 157 -4.21 -9.63 -15.31
N HIS A 158 -3.66 -8.90 -14.34
CA HIS A 158 -3.54 -7.44 -14.39
C HIS A 158 -2.08 -7.03 -14.37
N GLU A 159 -1.74 -6.02 -15.16
CA GLU A 159 -0.44 -5.37 -15.04
C GLU A 159 -0.47 -4.44 -13.82
N LEU A 160 0.51 -4.62 -12.93
CA LEU A 160 0.66 -3.73 -11.78
C LEU A 160 1.51 -2.53 -12.17
N LYS A 161 1.02 -1.32 -11.90
CA LYS A 161 1.76 -0.09 -12.18
C LYS A 161 1.58 0.96 -11.09
N TYR A 162 2.64 1.72 -10.85
CA TYR A 162 2.52 2.92 -10.03
C TYR A 162 1.65 3.96 -10.75
N HIS A 163 0.62 4.49 -10.09
CA HIS A 163 -0.23 5.52 -10.66
C HIS A 163 -0.63 6.58 -9.64
N CYS A 164 -0.52 7.86 -10.02
CA CYS A 164 -0.99 8.98 -9.20
C CYS A 164 -1.90 9.89 -10.02
N GLU A 165 -3.18 9.92 -9.67
CA GLU A 165 -4.22 10.73 -10.32
C GLU A 165 -4.16 12.23 -9.95
N CYS A 166 -3.12 12.68 -9.24
CA CYS A 166 -3.07 14.05 -8.77
C CYS A 166 -2.98 15.03 -9.94
N THR A 167 -3.72 16.14 -9.85
CA THR A 167 -3.74 17.19 -10.87
C THR A 167 -3.78 18.56 -10.19
N LYS A 168 -3.37 19.60 -10.92
CA LYS A 168 -3.52 20.99 -10.42
C LYS A 168 -4.98 21.33 -10.13
N LYS A 169 -5.92 20.79 -10.93
CA LYS A 169 -7.37 20.94 -10.72
C LYS A 169 -7.83 20.28 -9.41
N TYR A 170 -7.35 19.08 -9.10
CA TYR A 170 -7.63 18.42 -7.83
C TYR A 170 -7.21 19.29 -6.64
N PHE A 171 -5.98 19.81 -6.66
CA PHE A 171 -5.48 20.67 -5.60
C PHE A 171 -6.17 22.04 -5.55
N SER A 172 -6.57 22.60 -6.70
CA SER A 172 -7.40 23.81 -6.75
C SER A 172 -8.76 23.59 -6.07
N ASN A 173 -9.39 22.43 -6.27
CA ASN A 173 -10.64 22.08 -5.58
C ASN A 173 -10.43 21.85 -4.09
N LEU A 174 -9.25 21.37 -3.67
CA LEU A 174 -8.90 21.25 -2.26
C LEU A 174 -8.71 22.62 -1.61
N LEU A 175 -8.01 23.54 -2.27
CA LEU A 175 -7.84 24.93 -1.83
C LEU A 175 -9.19 25.64 -1.67
N GLN A 176 -10.16 25.39 -2.55
CA GLN A 176 -11.52 25.93 -2.42
C GLN A 176 -12.20 25.52 -1.11
N LYS A 177 -11.81 24.41 -0.47
CA LYS A 177 -12.38 23.97 0.81
C LYS A 177 -11.79 24.71 2.01
N LEU A 178 -10.63 25.36 1.88
CA LEU A 178 -10.02 26.17 2.95
C LEU A 178 -10.82 27.45 3.20
N ASP A 179 -10.82 27.93 4.44
CA ASP A 179 -11.49 29.18 4.79
C ASP A 179 -10.94 30.37 3.98
N ILE A 180 -11.82 31.33 3.66
CA ILE A 180 -11.46 32.51 2.85
C ILE A 180 -10.32 33.28 3.51
N THR A 181 -10.37 33.45 4.84
CA THR A 181 -9.33 34.14 5.61
C THR A 181 -7.97 33.48 5.51
N ALA A 182 -7.91 32.14 5.45
CA ALA A 182 -6.67 31.40 5.26
C ALA A 182 -6.08 31.66 3.86
N LEU A 183 -6.91 31.63 2.82
CA LEU A 183 -6.48 31.94 1.45
C LEU A 183 -6.02 33.40 1.30
N GLU A 184 -6.74 34.36 1.90
CA GLU A 184 -6.36 35.77 1.91
C GLU A 184 -5.02 36.02 2.61
N THR A 185 -4.75 35.29 3.70
CA THR A 185 -3.46 35.35 4.41
C THR A 185 -2.33 34.89 3.49
N ILE A 186 -2.48 33.74 2.82
CA ILE A 186 -1.50 33.23 1.85
C ILE A 186 -1.28 34.23 0.70
N ILE A 187 -2.34 34.83 0.16
CA ILE A 187 -2.25 35.83 -0.90
C ILE A 187 -1.46 37.07 -0.44
N LYS A 188 -1.73 37.55 0.78
CA LYS A 188 -1.13 38.78 1.31
C LYS A 188 0.34 38.60 1.70
N GLU A 189 0.67 37.49 2.35
CA GLU A 189 1.99 37.25 2.94
C GLU A 189 2.94 36.59 1.93
N ASP A 190 2.51 35.50 1.29
CA ASP A 190 3.36 34.68 0.44
C ASP A 190 3.21 34.98 -1.06
N LYS A 191 2.04 35.52 -1.47
CA LYS A 191 1.64 35.78 -2.88
C LYS A 191 1.70 34.55 -3.80
N LYS A 192 1.89 33.36 -3.24
CA LYS A 192 1.91 32.08 -3.94
C LYS A 192 1.62 30.97 -2.94
N ALA A 193 1.17 29.83 -3.46
CA ALA A 193 1.10 28.60 -2.69
C ALA A 193 1.84 27.50 -3.44
N GLU A 194 2.60 26.70 -2.70
CA GLU A 194 3.22 25.49 -3.21
C GLU A 194 2.55 24.29 -2.55
N ILE A 195 2.06 23.35 -3.37
CA ILE A 195 1.50 22.09 -2.88
C ILE A 195 2.30 20.94 -3.46
N ILE A 196 2.89 20.13 -2.58
CA ILE A 196 3.62 18.92 -2.95
C ILE A 196 2.69 17.72 -2.79
N CYS A 197 2.46 16.96 -3.86
CA CYS A 197 1.69 15.73 -3.75
C CYS A 197 2.41 14.73 -2.84
N GLN A 198 1.75 14.30 -1.76
CA GLN A 198 2.35 13.36 -0.81
C GLN A 198 2.75 12.01 -1.44
N TYR A 199 2.11 11.59 -2.53
CA TYR A 199 2.41 10.34 -3.22
C TYR A 199 3.54 10.49 -4.24
N CYS A 200 3.30 11.23 -5.32
CA CYS A 200 4.25 11.31 -6.43
C CYS A 200 5.30 12.43 -6.29
N LYS A 201 5.24 13.21 -5.20
CA LYS A 201 6.13 14.35 -4.90
C LYS A 201 6.14 15.47 -5.95
N LYS A 202 5.22 15.43 -6.91
CA LYS A 202 5.06 16.50 -7.89
C LYS A 202 4.64 17.80 -7.20
N VAL A 203 5.32 18.88 -7.56
CA VAL A 203 5.09 20.22 -7.05
C VAL A 203 4.05 20.95 -7.92
N TYR A 204 3.04 21.52 -7.26
CA TYR A 204 1.99 22.32 -7.87
C TYR A 204 2.05 23.75 -7.33
N ASN A 205 2.51 24.67 -8.18
CA ASN A 205 2.59 26.08 -7.85
C ASN A 205 1.30 26.80 -8.22
N PHE A 206 0.78 27.61 -7.30
CA PHE A 206 -0.36 28.50 -7.48
C PHE A 206 0.10 29.94 -7.36
N THR A 207 -0.15 30.72 -8.41
CA THR A 207 0.17 32.15 -8.43
C THR A 207 -0.85 32.95 -7.62
N GLU A 208 -0.49 34.18 -7.23
CA GLU A 208 -1.41 35.15 -6.62
C GLU A 208 -2.74 35.24 -7.40
N LYS A 209 -2.66 35.39 -8.72
CA LYS A 209 -3.83 35.46 -9.60
C LYS A 209 -4.73 34.23 -9.49
N GLU A 210 -4.15 33.03 -9.51
CA GLU A 210 -4.92 31.78 -9.39
C GLU A 210 -5.57 31.64 -8.01
N LEU A 211 -4.90 32.09 -6.95
CA LEU A 211 -5.45 32.11 -5.59
C LEU A 211 -6.59 33.14 -5.47
N THR A 212 -6.44 34.33 -6.06
CA THR A 212 -7.52 35.33 -6.13
C THR A 212 -8.73 34.79 -6.88
N GLU A 213 -8.53 34.13 -8.03
CA GLU A 213 -9.60 33.49 -8.79
C GLU A 213 -10.35 32.42 -7.97
N ILE A 214 -9.64 31.67 -7.12
CA ILE A 214 -10.24 30.69 -6.20
C ILE A 214 -11.11 31.40 -5.15
N VAL A 215 -10.64 32.50 -4.57
CA VAL A 215 -11.41 33.28 -3.58
C VAL A 215 -12.66 33.90 -4.21
N THR A 216 -12.53 34.51 -5.40
CA THR A 216 -13.67 35.14 -6.09
C THR A 216 -14.76 34.13 -6.43
N LYS A 217 -14.40 32.91 -6.86
CA LYS A 217 -15.39 31.83 -7.11
C LYS A 217 -16.13 31.36 -5.86
N LYS A 218 -15.60 31.67 -4.68
CA LYS A 218 -16.15 31.27 -3.38
C LYS A 218 -17.07 32.33 -2.78
N GLN A 219 -16.97 33.58 -3.22
CA GLN A 219 -17.90 34.65 -2.86
C GLN A 219 -19.23 34.44 -3.60
N PRO A 220 -20.38 34.56 -2.91
CA PRO A 220 -21.70 34.34 -3.48
C PRO A 220 -22.05 35.34 -4.59
#